data_AF-A0AA86QE53-F1
#
_entry.id   AF-A0AA86QE53-F1
#
_cell.length_a   1.000
_cell.length_b   1.000
_cell.length_c   1.000
_cell.angle_alpha   90.00
_cell.angle_beta   90.00
_cell.angle_gamma   90.00
#
_symmetry.space_group_name_H-M   'P 1'
#
loop_
_entity.id
_entity.type
_entity.pdbx_description
1 polymer ?
#
loop_
_entity_poly.entity_id
_entity_poly.type
_entity_poly.pdbx_seq_one_letter_code
_entity_poly.pdbx_strand_id
1 'polypeptide(L)'
;MNKLITKQFQINFNILQQIHSYTHEINRIKQTHKYVQRERWTKAEDAILLDAVQIIGNRNCDLIAALIRSKTSQQIYQRLRYLRDTLNSFTPEIDLSYDQLQ
;
A
#
# COMPACT_ATOMS: atom_id res chain seq x y z
N MET A 1 27.24 -12.74 35.97
CA MET A 1 26.51 -12.03 34.89
C MET A 1 26.45 -10.55 35.24
N ASN A 2 26.87 -9.67 34.34
CA ASN A 2 27.24 -8.29 34.65
C ASN A 2 26.02 -7.34 34.53
N LYS A 3 25.53 -6.81 35.66
CA LYS A 3 24.31 -5.97 35.75
C LYS A 3 24.36 -4.69 34.90
N LEU A 4 25.55 -4.23 34.54
CA LEU A 4 25.77 -3.07 33.66
C LEU A 4 25.43 -3.38 32.20
N ILE A 5 25.73 -4.60 31.75
CA ILE A 5 25.47 -5.04 30.37
C ILE A 5 23.96 -5.14 30.11
N THR A 6 23.20 -5.68 31.08
CA THR A 6 21.74 -5.76 30.97
C THR A 6 21.06 -4.40 31.03
N LYS A 7 21.57 -3.44 31.82
CA LYS A 7 21.07 -2.05 31.82
C LYS A 7 21.34 -1.35 30.48
N GLN A 8 22.54 -1.48 29.93
CA GLN A 8 22.88 -0.89 28.63
C GLN A 8 22.03 -1.50 27.50
N PHE A 9 21.76 -2.82 27.54
CA PHE A 9 20.87 -3.48 26.60
C PHE A 9 19.44 -2.95 26.68
N GLN A 10 18.90 -2.79 27.90
CA GLN A 10 17.55 -2.25 28.10
C GLN A 10 17.43 -0.81 27.59
N ILE A 11 18.46 0.03 27.82
CA ILE A 11 18.51 1.39 27.30
C ILE A 11 18.50 1.38 25.76
N ASN A 12 19.36 0.57 25.15
CA ASN A 12 19.42 0.46 23.68
C ASN A 12 18.09 -0.05 23.10
N PHE A 13 17.45 -1.04 23.74
CA PHE A 13 16.14 -1.53 23.33
C PHE A 13 15.06 -0.46 23.40
N ASN A 14 15.00 0.30 24.50
CA ASN A 14 14.03 1.38 24.67
C ASN A 14 14.23 2.51 23.64
N ILE A 15 15.48 2.85 23.33
CA ILE A 15 15.83 3.83 22.30
C ILE A 15 15.34 3.36 20.92
N LEU A 16 15.56 2.09 20.58
CA LEU A 16 15.10 1.52 19.30
C LEU A 16 13.56 1.53 19.18
N GLN A 17 12.85 1.20 20.27
CA GLN A 17 11.38 1.27 20.30
C GLN A 17 10.88 2.71 20.12
N GLN A 18 11.54 3.67 20.77
CA GLN A 18 11.20 5.08 20.65
C GLN A 18 11.48 5.63 19.23
N ILE A 19 12.62 5.28 18.63
CA ILE A 19 12.96 5.66 17.25
C ILE A 19 11.92 5.10 16.27
N HIS A 20 11.51 3.83 16.41
CA HIS A 20 10.51 3.24 15.54
C HIS A 20 9.15 3.97 15.62
N SER A 21 8.71 4.31 16.82
CA SER A 21 7.51 5.13 17.07
C SER A 21 7.59 6.51 16.39
N TYR A 22 8.68 7.25 16.62
CA TYR A 22 8.90 8.57 15.99
C TYR A 22 8.94 8.51 14.47
N THR A 23 9.54 7.46 13.91
CA THR A 23 9.62 7.28 12.46
C THR A 23 8.21 7.13 11.86
N HIS A 24 7.33 6.39 12.54
CA HIS A 24 5.93 6.22 12.15
C HIS A 24 5.13 7.52 12.23
N GLU A 25 5.33 8.30 13.29
CA GLU A 25 4.61 9.57 13.49
C GLU A 25 5.07 10.66 12.50
N ILE A 26 6.36 10.75 12.20
CA ILE A 26 6.89 11.63 11.15
C ILE A 26 6.32 11.27 9.78
N ASN A 27 6.23 9.97 9.46
CA ASN A 27 5.65 9.51 8.20
C ASN A 27 4.15 9.85 8.12
N ARG A 28 3.42 9.76 9.23
CA ARG A 28 2.02 10.20 9.33
C ARG A 28 1.87 11.70 9.11
N ILE A 29 2.71 12.52 9.75
CA ILE A 29 2.68 13.99 9.62
C ILE A 29 3.04 14.44 8.19
N LYS A 30 4.00 13.77 7.54
CA LYS A 30 4.33 14.05 6.12
C LYS A 30 3.15 13.82 5.18
N GLN A 31 2.22 12.94 5.53
CA GLN A 31 1.01 12.67 4.74
C GLN A 31 -0.13 13.67 5.00
N THR A 32 -0.18 14.37 6.14
CA THR A 32 -1.45 14.97 6.59
C THR A 32 -1.78 16.39 6.13
N HIS A 33 -0.87 17.23 5.58
CA HIS A 33 -1.18 18.67 5.56
C HIS A 33 -1.23 19.46 4.25
N LYS A 34 -0.85 18.94 3.07
CA LYS A 34 -1.07 19.73 1.83
C LYS A 34 -1.11 18.99 0.49
N TYR A 35 -0.72 17.72 0.44
CA TYR A 35 -0.50 17.00 -0.82
C TYR A 35 -1.39 15.77 -1.04
N VAL A 36 -2.10 15.29 -0.01
CA VAL A 36 -3.11 14.23 -0.18
C VAL A 36 -4.35 14.86 -0.78
N GLN A 37 -4.52 14.69 -2.08
CA GLN A 37 -5.70 15.17 -2.77
C GLN A 37 -6.88 14.26 -2.45
N ARG A 38 -7.98 14.87 -1.98
CA ARG A 38 -9.30 14.23 -1.87
C ARG A 38 -10.01 14.13 -3.23
N GLU A 39 -9.33 14.48 -4.32
CA GLU A 39 -9.87 14.52 -5.68
C GLU A 39 -10.22 13.12 -6.20
N ARG A 40 -11.15 13.09 -7.17
CA ARG A 40 -11.61 11.87 -7.84
C ARG A 40 -10.43 11.21 -8.57
N TRP A 41 -10.37 9.88 -8.49
CA TRP A 41 -9.43 9.08 -9.27
C TRP A 41 -9.59 9.33 -10.76
N THR A 42 -8.47 9.63 -11.42
CA THR A 42 -8.43 9.76 -12.88
C THR A 42 -8.04 8.44 -13.55
N LYS A 43 -8.37 8.29 -14.84
CA LYS A 43 -7.98 7.10 -15.61
C LYS A 43 -6.45 6.93 -15.71
N ALA A 44 -5.70 8.04 -15.72
CA ALA A 44 -4.24 8.00 -15.73
C ALA A 44 -3.69 7.47 -14.39
N GLU A 45 -4.28 7.88 -13.27
CA GLU A 45 -3.91 7.33 -11.96
C GLU A 45 -4.28 5.84 -11.83
N ASP A 46 -5.42 5.42 -12.39
CA ASP A 46 -5.80 4.00 -12.43
C ASP A 46 -4.80 3.18 -13.25
N ALA A 47 -4.31 3.70 -14.38
CA ALA A 47 -3.29 3.03 -15.18
C ALA A 47 -1.98 2.84 -14.41
N ILE A 48 -1.48 3.91 -13.78
CA ILE A 48 -0.26 3.85 -12.93
C ILE A 48 -0.45 2.87 -11.77
N LEU A 49 -1.65 2.86 -11.16
CA LEU A 49 -1.98 1.94 -10.08
C LEU A 49 -1.95 0.48 -10.53
N LEU A 50 -2.53 0.17 -11.69
CA LEU A 50 -2.54 -1.19 -12.24
C LEU A 50 -1.13 -1.66 -12.62
N ASP A 51 -0.35 -0.80 -13.29
CA ASP A 51 1.04 -1.09 -13.64
C ASP A 51 1.89 -1.35 -12.38
N ALA A 52 1.74 -0.50 -11.36
CA ALA A 52 2.45 -0.67 -10.10
C ALA A 52 2.05 -1.97 -9.40
N VAL A 53 0.77 -2.36 -9.43
CA VAL A 53 0.33 -3.66 -8.88
C VAL A 53 0.88 -4.84 -9.67
N GLN A 54 1.02 -4.73 -10.99
CA GLN A 54 1.63 -5.78 -11.80
C GLN A 54 3.10 -6.02 -11.43
N ILE A 55 3.84 -4.95 -11.11
CA ILE A 55 5.27 -5.00 -10.78
C ILE A 55 5.52 -5.37 -9.31
N ILE A 56 4.80 -4.74 -8.38
CA ILE A 56 5.05 -4.82 -6.92
C ILE A 56 4.17 -5.88 -6.25
N GLY A 57 3.05 -6.23 -6.87
CA GLY A 57 1.98 -7.00 -6.25
C GLY A 57 1.02 -6.15 -5.42
N ASN A 58 -0.17 -6.69 -5.15
CA ASN A 58 -1.26 -5.97 -4.49
C ASN A 58 -1.14 -5.86 -2.95
N ARG A 59 -0.14 -6.51 -2.33
CA ARG A 59 0.03 -6.55 -0.86
C ARG A 59 0.75 -5.32 -0.30
N ASN A 60 1.52 -4.61 -1.12
CA ASN A 60 2.38 -3.51 -0.67
C ASN A 60 1.80 -2.14 -1.04
N CYS A 61 0.59 -1.85 -0.55
CA CYS A 61 -0.12 -0.60 -0.84
C CYS A 61 0.64 0.66 -0.39
N ASP A 62 1.46 0.58 0.67
CA ASP A 62 2.30 1.68 1.12
C ASP A 62 3.39 2.07 0.11
N LEU A 63 3.98 1.06 -0.55
CA LEU A 63 4.99 1.28 -1.58
C LEU A 63 4.35 1.89 -2.83
N ILE A 64 3.15 1.42 -3.20
CA ILE A 64 2.40 1.96 -4.33
C ILE A 64 1.93 3.39 -4.04
N ALA A 65 1.51 3.71 -2.82
CA ALA A 65 1.17 5.07 -2.40
C ALA A 65 2.39 6.02 -2.48
N ALA A 66 3.60 5.52 -2.22
CA ALA A 66 4.81 6.31 -2.40
C ALA A 66 5.11 6.64 -3.87
N LEU A 67 4.68 5.77 -4.81
CA LEU A 67 4.74 6.04 -6.25
C LEU A 67 3.68 7.07 -6.66
N ILE A 68 2.45 6.88 -6.20
CA ILE A 68 1.32 7.78 -6.44
C ILE A 68 1.24 8.78 -5.29
N ARG A 69 2.24 9.67 -5.21
CA ARG A 69 2.49 10.61 -4.09
C ARG A 69 1.28 11.44 -3.62
N SER A 70 0.23 11.55 -4.45
CA SER A 70 -1.03 12.24 -4.16
C SER A 70 -2.07 11.40 -3.41
N LYS A 71 -1.84 10.08 -3.26
CA LYS A 71 -2.79 9.10 -2.71
C LYS A 71 -2.19 8.36 -1.52
N THR A 72 -3.01 8.08 -0.50
CA THR A 72 -2.61 7.28 0.65
C THR A 72 -2.79 5.79 0.38
N SER A 73 -2.09 4.94 1.13
CA SER A 73 -2.22 3.48 1.06
C SER A 73 -3.66 3.00 1.22
N GLN A 74 -4.45 3.68 2.07
CA GLN A 74 -5.86 3.39 2.25
C GLN A 74 -6.69 3.73 1.00
N GLN A 75 -6.42 4.87 0.34
CA GLN A 75 -7.08 5.24 -0.91
C GLN A 75 -6.70 4.25 -2.03
N ILE A 76 -5.45 3.81 -2.08
CA ILE A 76 -4.94 2.79 -3.01
C ILE A 76 -5.70 1.47 -2.82
N TYR A 77 -5.78 0.98 -1.59
CA TYR A 77 -6.50 -0.26 -1.28
C TYR A 77 -7.99 -0.18 -1.66
N GLN A 78 -8.66 0.91 -1.30
CA GLN A 78 -10.07 1.13 -1.65
C GLN A 78 -10.28 1.18 -3.16
N ARG A 79 -9.38 1.84 -3.89
CA ARG A 79 -9.46 1.93 -5.35
C ARG A 79 -9.22 0.59 -6.02
N LEU A 80 -8.22 -0.17 -5.57
CA LEU A 80 -7.94 -1.52 -6.10
C LEU A 80 -9.13 -2.46 -5.93
N ARG A 81 -9.79 -2.42 -4.77
CA ARG A 81 -11.01 -3.19 -4.56
C ARG A 81 -12.10 -2.79 -5.55
N TYR A 82 -12.34 -1.49 -5.73
CA TYR A 82 -13.32 -1.00 -6.70
C TYR A 82 -13.00 -1.41 -8.13
N LEU A 83 -11.74 -1.27 -8.57
CA LEU A 83 -11.31 -1.65 -9.92
C LEU A 83 -11.46 -3.16 -10.14
N ARG A 84 -11.06 -3.99 -9.16
CA ARG A 84 -11.23 -5.44 -9.25
C ARG A 84 -12.71 -5.83 -9.33
N ASP A 85 -13.55 -5.25 -8.47
CA ASP A 85 -14.98 -5.55 -8.45
C ASP A 85 -15.65 -5.07 -9.77
N THR A 86 -15.21 -3.93 -10.32
CA THR A 86 -15.66 -3.43 -11.63
C THR A 86 -15.22 -4.33 -12.78
N LEU A 87 -13.94 -4.74 -12.82
CA LEU A 87 -13.41 -5.64 -13.86
C LEU A 87 -14.06 -7.02 -13.80
N ASN A 88 -14.27 -7.57 -12.60
CA ASN A 88 -14.95 -8.85 -12.41
C ASN A 88 -16.44 -8.78 -12.81
N SER A 89 -17.09 -7.63 -12.63
CA SER A 89 -18.46 -7.42 -13.11
C SER A 89 -18.57 -7.26 -14.64
N PHE A 90 -17.44 -7.00 -15.32
CA PHE A 90 -17.35 -6.85 -16.78
C PHE A 90 -16.85 -8.08 -17.52
N THR A 91 -16.53 -9.17 -16.81
CA THR A 91 -16.34 -10.50 -17.40
C THR A 91 -17.59 -11.35 -17.15
N PRO A 92 -18.68 -11.18 -17.92
CA PRO A 92 -19.53 -12.35 -18.15
C PRO A 92 -18.62 -13.33 -18.88
N GLU A 93 -18.37 -14.47 -18.27
CA GLU A 93 -17.86 -15.71 -18.86
C GLU A 93 -17.19 -15.51 -20.23
N ILE A 94 -15.85 -15.47 -20.24
CA ILE A 94 -15.17 -16.01 -21.41
C ILE A 94 -15.62 -17.48 -21.44
N ASP A 95 -16.59 -17.77 -22.30
CA ASP A 95 -17.00 -19.10 -22.70
C ASP A 95 -15.75 -19.81 -23.26
N LEU A 96 -14.97 -20.40 -22.37
CA LEU A 96 -13.92 -21.36 -22.68
C LEU A 96 -14.54 -22.76 -22.76
N SER A 97 -15.62 -22.89 -23.54
CA SER A 97 -15.94 -24.13 -24.23
C SER A 97 -15.08 -24.22 -25.49
N TYR A 98 -13.81 -24.58 -25.33
CA TYR A 98 -12.98 -25.06 -26.45
C TYR A 98 -12.55 -26.52 -26.21
N ASP A 99 -13.48 -27.31 -25.67
CA ASP A 99 -13.30 -28.75 -25.40
C ASP A 99 -14.48 -29.59 -25.92
N GLN A 100 -15.21 -29.10 -26.93
CA GLN A 100 -16.26 -29.88 -27.64
C GLN A 100 -16.05 -29.99 -29.16
N LEU A 101 -14.79 -29.98 -29.62
CA LEU A 101 -14.46 -30.44 -30.97
C LEU A 101 -13.59 -31.69 -30.91
N GLN A 102 -14.21 -32.82 -30.56
CA GLN A 102 -14.04 -34.13 -31.23
C GLN A 102 -15.08 -35.14 -30.75
#